data_AF-A1CUL2-F1
#
_entry.id   AF-A1CUL2-F1
#
_cell.length_a   1.000
_cell.length_b   1.000
_cell.length_c   1.000
_cell.angle_alpha   90.00
_cell.angle_beta   90.00
_cell.angle_gamma   90.00
#
_symmetry.space_group_name_H-M   'P 1'
#
loop_
_entity.id
_entity.type
_entity.pdbx_description
1 polymer ?
#
loop_
_entity_poly.entity_id
_entity_poly.type
_entity_poly.pdbx_seq_one_letter_code
_entity_poly.pdbx_strand_id
1 'polypeptide(L)'
;MSTKLHIASISWLLASLGHTLAAKDWQSLPEFRKLPGLAYTCAKAGWYQGSAFLLVAALLNYHWAQNPEALSLPANQGVAALLAGIMGVSSGWYLKNGVRRTGIVVAVMGAVQAWAVWV
;
A
#
# COMPACT_ATOMS: atom_id res chain seq x y z
N MET A 1 11.26 11.66 17.99
CA MET A 1 10.34 10.63 17.47
C MET A 1 9.10 11.31 16.89
N SER A 2 8.64 10.92 15.71
CA SER A 2 7.47 11.52 15.06
C SER A 2 6.21 10.65 15.23
N THR A 3 5.21 11.18 15.94
CA THR A 3 3.92 10.50 16.14
C THR A 3 3.20 10.22 14.81
N LYS A 4 3.30 11.13 13.84
CA LYS A 4 2.64 10.97 12.53
C LYS A 4 3.22 9.80 11.74
N LEU A 5 4.54 9.65 11.73
CA LEU A 5 5.23 8.54 11.07
C LEU A 5 4.96 7.20 11.76
N HIS A 6 4.79 7.19 13.09
CA HIS A 6 4.31 5.99 13.80
C HIS A 6 2.89 5.60 13.37
N ILE A 7 1.97 6.56 13.28
CA ILE A 7 0.61 6.32 12.78
C ILE A 7 0.67 5.75 11.37
N ALA A 8 1.42 6.39 10.47
CA ALA A 8 1.58 5.89 9.10
C ALA A 8 2.14 4.46 9.08
N SER A 9 3.17 4.17 9.86
CA SER A 9 3.74 2.81 9.98
C SER A 9 2.68 1.78 10.38
N ILE A 10 1.90 2.04 11.43
CA ILE A 10 0.84 1.14 11.88
C ILE A 10 -0.24 1.00 10.80
N SER A 11 -0.65 2.09 10.14
CA SER A 11 -1.62 2.05 9.04
C SER A 11 -1.13 1.18 7.88
N TRP A 12 0.13 1.29 7.48
CA TRP A 12 0.73 0.46 6.42
C TRP A 12 0.82 -1.01 6.83
N LEU A 13 1.12 -1.30 8.10
CA LEU A 13 1.13 -2.66 8.62
C LEU A 13 -0.28 -3.29 8.56
N LEU A 14 -1.29 -2.55 9.03
CA LEU A 14 -2.69 -2.98 8.95
C LEU A 14 -3.14 -3.16 7.50
N ALA A 15 -2.74 -2.27 6.60
CA ALA A 15 -3.01 -2.40 5.17
C ALA A 15 -2.33 -3.63 4.57
N SER A 16 -1.09 -3.95 4.93
CA SER A 16 -0.37 -5.15 4.49
C SER A 16 -1.09 -6.43 4.91
N LEU A 17 -1.51 -6.50 6.18
CA LEU A 17 -2.26 -7.65 6.71
C LEU A 17 -3.62 -7.77 6.02
N GLY A 18 -4.38 -6.67 5.96
CA GLY A 18 -5.69 -6.62 5.29
C GLY A 18 -5.62 -7.01 3.81
N HIS A 19 -4.62 -6.50 3.08
CA HIS A 19 -4.37 -6.86 1.69
C HIS A 19 -4.09 -8.36 1.56
N THR A 20 -3.23 -8.91 2.42
CA THR A 20 -2.93 -10.35 2.42
C THR A 20 -4.16 -11.20 2.64
N LEU A 21 -4.99 -10.85 3.63
CA LEU A 21 -6.19 -11.61 3.98
C LEU A 21 -7.28 -11.50 2.91
N ALA A 22 -7.44 -10.32 2.30
CA ALA A 22 -8.40 -10.09 1.22
C ALA A 22 -8.14 -10.93 -0.03
N ALA A 23 -6.94 -11.52 -0.17
CA ALA A 23 -6.64 -12.52 -1.21
C ALA A 23 -7.70 -13.63 -1.26
N LYS A 24 -8.14 -14.09 -0.08
CA LYS A 24 -9.06 -15.22 0.03
C LYS A 24 -10.39 -14.94 -0.67
N ASP A 25 -10.90 -13.71 -0.56
CA ASP A 25 -12.21 -13.35 -1.05
C ASP A 25 -12.29 -13.47 -2.57
N TRP A 26 -11.35 -12.85 -3.30
CA TRP A 26 -11.39 -12.85 -4.77
C TRP A 26 -10.70 -14.07 -5.39
N GLN A 27 -9.68 -14.67 -4.74
CA GLN A 27 -9.05 -15.89 -5.26
C GLN A 27 -9.91 -17.15 -5.07
N SER A 28 -10.93 -17.08 -4.21
CA SER A 28 -11.92 -18.14 -4.07
C SER A 28 -12.96 -18.18 -5.18
N LEU A 29 -13.11 -17.08 -5.93
CA LEU A 29 -14.11 -16.96 -6.99
C LEU A 29 -13.85 -17.97 -8.13
N PRO A 30 -14.90 -18.66 -8.64
CA PRO A 30 -14.77 -19.58 -9.76
C PRO A 30 -14.15 -18.94 -11.00
N GLU A 31 -14.48 -17.67 -11.28
CA GLU A 31 -13.97 -16.91 -12.43
C GLU A 31 -12.47 -16.71 -12.34
N PHE A 32 -11.96 -16.37 -11.15
CA PHE A 32 -10.53 -16.21 -10.93
C PHE A 32 -9.77 -17.53 -11.10
N ARG A 33 -10.35 -18.63 -10.60
CA ARG A 33 -9.75 -19.97 -10.70
C ARG A 33 -9.72 -20.53 -12.13
N LYS A 34 -10.56 -19.98 -13.02
CA LYS A 34 -10.60 -20.32 -14.45
C LYS A 34 -9.65 -19.51 -15.31
N LEU A 35 -8.90 -18.56 -14.75
CA LEU A 35 -7.92 -17.80 -15.51
C LEU A 35 -6.83 -18.71 -16.12
N PRO A 36 -6.32 -18.37 -17.32
CA PRO A 36 -5.16 -19.06 -17.88
C PRO A 36 -3.98 -19.06 -16.91
N GLY A 37 -3.15 -20.11 -16.96
CA GLY A 37 -2.07 -20.33 -15.98
C GLY A 37 -1.15 -19.13 -15.78
N LEU A 38 -0.81 -18.40 -16.85
CA LEU A 38 -0.02 -17.18 -16.77
C LEU A 38 -0.73 -16.08 -15.96
N ALA A 39 -1.97 -15.75 -16.31
CA ALA A 39 -2.75 -14.71 -15.64
C ALA A 39 -3.03 -15.07 -14.16
N TYR A 40 -3.39 -16.33 -13.90
CA TYR A 40 -3.59 -16.85 -12.55
C TYR A 40 -2.32 -16.72 -11.69
N THR A 41 -1.17 -17.12 -12.24
CA THR A 41 0.12 -17.10 -11.53
C THR A 41 0.56 -15.67 -11.25
N CYS A 42 0.55 -14.79 -12.25
CA CYS A 42 0.95 -13.39 -12.09
C CYS A 42 0.02 -12.65 -11.12
N ALA A 43 -1.29 -12.90 -11.17
CA ALA A 43 -2.23 -12.26 -10.25
C ALA A 43 -2.01 -12.68 -8.79
N LYS A 44 -1.82 -13.99 -8.52
CA LYS A 44 -1.54 -14.44 -7.14
C LYS A 44 -0.18 -13.97 -6.65
N ALA A 45 0.88 -14.16 -7.43
CA ALA A 45 2.23 -13.75 -7.05
C ALA A 45 2.29 -12.24 -6.83
N GLY A 46 1.75 -11.46 -7.77
CA GLY A 46 1.70 -10.01 -7.68
C GLY A 46 0.93 -9.51 -6.46
N TRP A 47 -0.13 -10.20 -6.06
CA TRP A 47 -0.87 -9.84 -4.85
C TRP A 47 -0.02 -9.98 -3.57
N TYR A 48 0.66 -11.12 -3.40
CA TYR A 48 1.49 -11.34 -2.21
C TYR A 48 2.79 -10.51 -2.24
N GLN A 49 3.35 -10.23 -3.43
CA GLN A 49 4.41 -9.23 -3.58
C GLN A 49 3.92 -7.85 -3.12
N GLY A 50 2.71 -7.45 -3.56
CA GLY A 50 2.05 -6.24 -3.09
C GLY A 50 1.94 -6.17 -1.57
N SER A 51 1.51 -7.26 -0.92
CA SER A 51 1.46 -7.33 0.54
C SER A 51 2.82 -7.09 1.22
N ALA A 52 3.89 -7.69 0.69
CA ALA A 52 5.23 -7.47 1.21
C ALA A 52 5.71 -6.03 0.98
N PHE A 53 5.38 -5.41 -0.16
CA PHE A 53 5.68 -4.00 -0.41
C PHE A 53 4.98 -3.07 0.59
N LEU A 54 3.71 -3.36 0.94
CA LEU A 54 3.00 -2.61 1.99
C LEU A 54 3.69 -2.76 3.36
N LEU A 55 4.22 -3.95 3.68
CA LEU A 55 5.00 -4.17 4.90
C LEU A 55 6.33 -3.40 4.88
N VAL A 56 7.03 -3.38 3.75
CA VAL A 56 8.23 -2.55 3.58
C VAL A 56 7.92 -1.08 3.81
N ALA A 57 6.80 -0.57 3.30
CA ALA A 57 6.35 0.80 3.57
C ALA A 57 6.09 1.03 5.08
N ALA A 58 5.53 0.05 5.78
CA ALA A 58 5.33 0.13 7.24
C ALA A 58 6.67 0.24 7.99
N LEU A 59 7.65 -0.57 7.61
CA LEU A 59 8.99 -0.58 8.20
C LEU A 59 9.77 0.69 7.88
N LEU A 60 9.65 1.23 6.67
CA LEU A 60 10.25 2.51 6.28
C LEU A 60 9.69 3.67 7.10
N ASN A 61 8.37 3.75 7.25
CA ASN A 61 7.77 4.78 8.10
C ASN A 61 8.17 4.62 9.57
N TYR A 62 8.31 3.38 10.07
CA TYR A 62 8.83 3.14 11.42
C TYR A 62 10.28 3.63 11.55
N HIS A 63 11.12 3.31 10.57
CA HIS A 63 12.51 3.76 10.53
C HIS A 63 12.61 5.30 10.54
N TRP A 64 11.84 5.99 9.70
CA TRP A 64 11.77 7.45 9.71
C TRP A 64 11.16 8.00 10.99
N ALA A 65 10.27 7.27 11.68
CA ALA A 65 9.75 7.70 12.98
C ALA A 65 10.84 7.71 14.07
N GLN A 66 11.79 6.76 14.00
CA GLN A 66 12.96 6.70 14.88
C GLN A 66 13.98 7.79 14.54
N ASN A 67 14.20 8.06 13.25
CA ASN A 67 15.10 9.11 12.77
C ASN A 67 14.43 10.01 11.71
N PRO A 68 13.68 11.04 12.13
CA PRO A 68 12.97 11.92 11.19
C PRO A 68 13.88 12.73 10.27
N GLU A 69 15.12 13.01 10.67
CA GLU A 69 16.09 13.75 9.85
C GLU A 69 16.45 13.02 8.55
N ALA A 70 16.26 11.69 8.50
CA ALA A 70 16.44 10.91 7.29
C ALA A 70 15.54 11.39 6.13
N LEU A 71 14.39 11.99 6.43
CA LEU A 71 13.51 12.58 5.41
C LEU A 71 14.06 13.88 4.79
N SER A 72 15.17 14.44 5.29
CA SER A 72 15.85 15.54 4.60
C SER A 72 16.57 15.08 3.33
N LEU A 73 16.88 13.78 3.22
CA LEU A 73 17.53 13.22 2.04
C LEU A 73 16.53 13.15 0.87
N PRO A 74 16.89 13.70 -0.31
CA PRO A 74 16.01 13.69 -1.48
C PRO A 74 15.54 12.30 -1.89
N ALA A 75 16.38 11.27 -1.71
CA ALA A 75 16.01 9.89 -1.98
C ALA A 75 14.82 9.41 -1.12
N ASN A 76 14.83 9.73 0.18
CA ASN A 76 13.75 9.35 1.10
C ASN A 76 12.47 10.13 0.81
N GLN A 77 12.58 11.41 0.45
CA GLN A 77 11.46 12.20 -0.08
C GLN A 77 10.87 11.58 -1.34
N GLY A 78 11.73 11.12 -2.26
CA GLY A 78 11.33 10.39 -3.46
C GLY A 78 10.58 9.10 -3.15
N VAL A 79 11.07 8.30 -2.20
CA VAL A 79 10.37 7.08 -1.75
C VAL A 79 9.01 7.43 -1.15
N ALA A 80 8.91 8.43 -0.28
CA ALA A 80 7.65 8.86 0.29
C ALA A 80 6.66 9.33 -0.81
N ALA A 81 7.14 10.10 -1.80
CA ALA A 81 6.35 10.56 -2.94
C ALA A 81 5.85 9.39 -3.78
N LEU A 82 6.68 8.38 -4.04
CA LEU A 82 6.27 7.16 -4.75
C LEU A 82 5.20 6.39 -3.98
N LEU A 83 5.35 6.23 -2.66
CA LEU A 83 4.36 5.56 -1.81
C LEU A 83 3.01 6.28 -1.83
N ALA A 84 3.00 7.61 -1.70
CA ALA A 84 1.77 8.40 -1.78
C ALA A 84 1.17 8.38 -3.20
N GLY A 85 2.01 8.56 -4.22
CA GLY A 85 1.62 8.66 -5.62
C GLY A 85 1.04 7.36 -6.18
N ILE A 86 1.67 6.21 -5.92
CA ILE A 86 1.16 4.92 -6.39
C ILE A 86 -0.19 4.59 -5.76
N MET A 87 -0.40 4.97 -4.50
CA MET A 87 -1.68 4.83 -3.82
C MET A 87 -2.74 5.77 -4.43
N GLY A 88 -2.39 7.01 -4.75
CA GLY A 88 -3.30 7.93 -5.45
C GLY A 88 -3.72 7.40 -6.83
N VAL A 89 -2.76 6.99 -7.66
CA VAL A 89 -3.03 6.47 -9.01
C VAL A 89 -3.86 5.19 -8.97
N SER A 90 -3.47 4.23 -8.13
CA SER A 90 -4.21 2.96 -8.01
C SER A 90 -5.61 3.16 -7.43
N SER A 91 -5.80 4.11 -6.50
CA SER A 91 -7.13 4.49 -6.02
C SER A 91 -8.02 4.98 -7.15
N GLY A 92 -7.54 5.93 -7.95
CA GLY A 92 -8.27 6.45 -9.11
C GLY A 92 -8.64 5.33 -10.09
N TRP A 93 -7.71 4.39 -10.33
CA TRP A 93 -7.97 3.22 -11.17
C TRP A 93 -9.05 2.31 -10.59
N TYR A 94 -8.99 1.97 -9.30
CA TYR A 94 -9.99 1.13 -8.64
C TYR A 94 -11.37 1.76 -8.64
N LEU A 95 -11.47 3.05 -8.31
CA LEU A 95 -12.73 3.79 -8.30
C LEU A 95 -13.37 3.82 -9.70
N LYS A 96 -12.56 4.11 -10.73
CA LYS A 96 -13.00 4.12 -12.14
C LYS A 96 -13.53 2.75 -12.60
N ASN A 97 -12.94 1.66 -12.12
CA ASN A 97 -13.30 0.29 -12.52
C ASN A 97 -14.29 -0.39 -11.54
N GLY A 98 -14.96 0.37 -10.67
CA GLY A 98 -16.03 -0.15 -9.81
C GLY A 98 -15.57 -0.87 -8.54
N VAL A 99 -14.26 -0.96 -8.26
CA VAL A 99 -13.70 -1.56 -7.04
C VAL A 99 -13.68 -0.53 -5.91
N ARG A 100 -14.86 -0.01 -5.56
CA ARG A 100 -15.00 1.22 -4.75
C ARG A 100 -14.37 1.13 -3.36
N ARG A 101 -14.62 0.05 -2.63
CA ARG A 101 -14.09 -0.13 -1.26
C ARG A 101 -12.56 -0.08 -1.23
N THR A 102 -11.91 -0.86 -2.10
CA THR A 102 -10.44 -0.86 -2.23
C THR A 102 -9.94 0.50 -2.66
N GLY A 103 -10.60 1.15 -3.64
CA GLY A 103 -10.25 2.49 -4.08
C GLY A 103 -10.23 3.52 -2.95
N ILE A 104 -11.24 3.50 -2.07
CA ILE A 104 -11.29 4.40 -0.90
C ILE A 104 -10.17 4.10 0.09
N VAL A 105 -9.97 2.83 0.46
CA VAL A 105 -8.90 2.45 1.40
C VAL A 105 -7.53 2.89 0.89
N VAL A 106 -7.26 2.69 -0.40
CA VAL A 106 -6.00 3.05 -1.03
C VAL A 106 -5.84 4.59 -1.12
N ALA A 107 -6.92 5.35 -1.37
CA ALA A 107 -6.88 6.82 -1.28
C ALA A 107 -6.46 7.29 0.11
N VAL A 108 -7.08 6.71 1.15
CA VAL A 108 -6.77 7.04 2.55
C VAL A 108 -5.32 6.74 2.87
N MET A 109 -4.79 5.59 2.42
CA MET A 109 -3.37 5.25 2.63
C MET A 109 -2.42 6.24 1.96
N GLY A 110 -2.72 6.67 0.73
CA GLY A 110 -1.96 7.72 0.06
C GLY A 110 -2.00 9.05 0.83
N ALA A 111 -3.17 9.44 1.31
CA ALA A 111 -3.35 10.66 2.10
C ALA A 111 -2.63 10.59 3.46
N VAL A 112 -2.67 9.44 4.15
CA VAL A 112 -1.95 9.21 5.42
C VAL A 112 -0.45 9.32 5.22
N GLN A 113 0.09 8.71 4.14
CA GLN A 113 1.51 8.84 3.82
C GLN A 113 1.91 10.29 3.57
N ALA A 114 1.09 11.02 2.80
CA ALA A 114 1.37 12.40 2.47
C ALA A 114 1.30 13.33 3.69
N TRP A 115 0.26 13.16 4.50
CA TRP A 115 0.10 13.88 5.76
C TRP A 115 1.25 13.60 6.73
N ALA A 116 1.71 12.36 6.84
CA ALA A 116 2.75 12.02 7.79
C ALA A 116 4.13 12.60 7.44
N VAL A 117 4.37 12.93 6.18
CA VAL A 117 5.68 13.41 5.68
C VAL A 117 5.70 14.91 5.42
N TRP A 118 4.62 15.50 4.89
CA TRP A 118 4.63 16.89 4.39
C TRP A 118 3.71 17.87 5.12
N VAL A 119 2.90 17.40 6.07
CA VAL A 119 2.00 18.23 6.88
C VAL A 119 2.39 18.10 8.34
#